data_AF-A0A7V6CE33-F1
#
_entry.id   AF-A0A7V6CE33-F1
#
_cell.length_a   1.000
_cell.length_b   1.000
_cell.length_c   1.000
_cell.angle_alpha   90.00
_cell.angle_beta   90.00
_cell.angle_gamma   90.00
#
_symmetry.space_group_name_H-M   'P 1'
#
loop_
_entity.id
_entity.type
_entity.pdbx_description
1 polymer ?
#
loop_
_entity_poly.entity_id
_entity_poly.type
_entity_poly.pdbx_seq_one_letter_code
_entity_poly.pdbx_strand_id
1 'polypeptide(L)'
;NDPDADAVTHLANPTKIIRMKEKIDHIMLAPNTYSPINTQNTAFHRKILPCYYYILMGANIKGLKIDRYGDIWSGLFAKKVIDKMDDRITIGKPLTNHKRNTHDYLKDLKHELWGMILTEKLVEWLEQLQLESNNYFDAYLEIAQALQKFKENFQETAIRKYFEKISQI
;
A
#
# COMPACT_ATOMS: atom_id res chain seq x y z
N ASN A 1 -7.10 3.60 -22.00
CA ASN A 1 -7.45 2.63 -20.93
C ASN A 1 -7.98 3.34 -19.70
N ASP A 2 -8.87 2.68 -18.97
CA ASP A 2 -9.38 3.17 -17.69
C ASP A 2 -8.34 2.90 -16.59
N PRO A 3 -7.82 3.92 -15.88
CA PRO A 3 -6.86 3.70 -14.82
C PRO A 3 -7.52 3.03 -13.61
N ASP A 4 -6.73 2.30 -12.82
CA ASP A 4 -7.15 1.88 -11.49
C ASP A 4 -6.86 3.01 -10.51
N ALA A 5 -7.79 3.96 -10.44
CA ALA A 5 -7.76 5.08 -9.50
C ALA A 5 -8.79 4.85 -8.40
N ASP A 6 -8.68 5.63 -7.33
CA ASP A 6 -9.66 5.64 -6.25
C ASP A 6 -11.04 6.12 -6.72
N ALA A 7 -12.07 5.80 -5.95
CA ALA A 7 -13.45 6.12 -6.27
C ALA A 7 -13.72 7.62 -6.35
N VAL A 8 -13.03 8.46 -5.55
CA VAL A 8 -13.20 9.93 -5.62
C VAL A 8 -12.70 10.43 -6.97
N THR A 9 -11.54 9.97 -7.43
CA THR A 9 -11.02 10.30 -8.76
C THR A 9 -12.00 9.89 -9.85
N HIS A 10 -12.57 8.70 -9.80
CA HIS A 10 -13.56 8.26 -10.80
C HIS A 10 -14.86 9.07 -10.78
N LEU A 11 -15.34 9.47 -9.60
CA LEU A 11 -16.58 10.25 -9.45
C LEU A 11 -16.39 11.72 -9.85
N ALA A 12 -15.27 12.31 -9.44
CA ALA A 12 -15.01 13.74 -9.61
C ALA A 12 -14.32 14.08 -10.94
N ASN A 13 -13.43 13.20 -11.41
CA ASN A 13 -12.64 13.44 -12.62
C ASN A 13 -12.36 12.14 -13.41
N PRO A 14 -13.35 11.62 -14.16
CA PRO A 14 -13.19 10.43 -14.99
C PRO A 14 -11.98 10.54 -15.92
N THR A 15 -10.91 9.83 -15.59
CA THR A 15 -9.63 9.94 -16.28
C THR A 15 -9.43 8.79 -17.26
N LYS A 16 -8.78 9.05 -18.40
CA LYS A 16 -8.36 8.02 -19.36
C LYS A 16 -6.86 8.09 -19.60
N ILE A 17 -6.20 6.95 -19.50
CA ILE A 17 -4.79 6.80 -19.85
C ILE A 17 -4.68 6.59 -21.35
N ILE A 18 -3.94 7.48 -22.02
CA ILE A 18 -3.70 7.43 -23.46
C ILE A 18 -2.40 6.68 -23.80
N ARG A 19 -1.30 7.00 -23.12
CA ARG A 19 0.03 6.40 -23.33
C ARG A 19 0.98 6.77 -22.20
N MET A 20 2.04 6.00 -22.04
CA MET A 20 3.24 6.43 -21.32
C MET A 20 3.99 7.48 -22.16
N LYS A 21 4.63 8.47 -21.53
CA LYS A 21 5.45 9.45 -22.25
C LYS A 21 6.60 8.74 -22.98
N GLU A 22 6.86 9.18 -24.21
CA GLU A 22 7.98 8.67 -25.00
C GLU A 22 9.31 8.88 -24.27
N LYS A 23 10.26 7.96 -24.46
CA LYS A 23 11.62 7.97 -23.89
C LYS A 23 11.74 7.67 -22.39
N ILE A 24 10.66 7.33 -21.69
CA ILE A 24 10.73 6.79 -20.34
C ILE A 24 10.47 5.29 -20.40
N ASP A 25 11.49 4.49 -20.11
CA ASP A 25 11.35 3.03 -20.07
C ASP A 25 10.99 2.53 -18.67
N HIS A 26 11.68 3.06 -17.67
CA HIS A 26 11.45 2.76 -16.26
C HIS A 26 11.61 4.02 -15.42
N ILE A 27 10.82 4.13 -14.36
CA ILE A 27 10.96 5.15 -13.32
C ILE A 27 11.38 4.41 -12.06
N MET A 28 12.54 4.75 -11.51
CA MET A 28 13.00 4.23 -10.23
C MET A 28 12.52 5.15 -9.12
N LEU A 29 11.91 4.58 -8.08
CA LEU A 29 11.57 5.34 -6.88
C LEU A 29 12.85 5.66 -6.10
N ALA A 30 13.01 6.92 -5.72
CA ALA A 30 14.11 7.32 -4.85
C ALA A 30 13.92 6.75 -3.43
N PRO A 31 14.99 6.70 -2.60
CA PRO A 31 14.86 6.38 -1.20
C PRO A 31 13.83 7.28 -0.51
N ASN A 32 13.04 6.72 0.41
CA ASN A 32 11.97 7.42 1.14
C ASN A 32 10.88 8.04 0.24
N THR A 33 10.80 7.65 -1.04
CA THR A 33 9.67 8.02 -1.92
C THR A 33 8.65 6.89 -1.93
N TYR A 34 7.53 7.09 -1.24
CA TYR A 34 6.44 6.12 -1.18
C TYR A 34 5.50 6.25 -2.37
N SER A 35 5.02 5.11 -2.85
CA SER A 35 4.02 5.01 -3.91
C SER A 35 3.14 3.80 -3.61
N PRO A 36 1.85 3.83 -3.97
CA PRO A 36 1.06 2.62 -4.07
C PRO A 36 1.74 1.61 -5.00
N ILE A 37 1.75 0.34 -4.59
CA ILE A 37 2.28 -0.79 -5.38
C ILE A 37 1.14 -1.80 -5.51
N ASN A 38 0.76 -2.13 -6.74
CA ASN A 38 -0.30 -3.11 -6.97
C ASN A 38 0.26 -4.54 -6.91
N THR A 39 -0.62 -5.53 -6.77
CA THR A 39 -0.22 -6.95 -6.83
C THR A 39 -0.36 -7.58 -8.22
N GLN A 40 -1.24 -7.08 -9.08
CA GLN A 40 -1.62 -7.73 -10.34
C GLN A 40 -0.53 -7.74 -11.42
N ASN A 41 0.43 -6.80 -11.37
CA ASN A 41 1.52 -6.69 -12.34
C ASN A 41 2.86 -6.35 -11.66
N THR A 42 3.13 -7.03 -10.55
CA THR A 42 4.35 -6.83 -9.76
C THR A 42 5.17 -8.11 -9.73
N ALA A 43 6.47 -7.95 -9.98
CA ALA A 43 7.46 -9.00 -9.86
C ALA A 43 8.55 -8.54 -8.88
N PHE A 44 9.09 -9.47 -8.10
CA PHE A 44 10.14 -9.18 -7.13
C PHE A 44 11.10 -10.37 -7.01
N HIS A 45 12.33 -10.09 -6.60
CA HIS A 45 13.31 -11.12 -6.30
C HIS A 45 12.87 -11.93 -5.07
N ARG A 46 13.12 -13.25 -5.04
CA ARG A 46 12.70 -14.15 -3.94
C ARG A 46 13.11 -13.68 -2.53
N LYS A 47 14.19 -12.89 -2.43
CA LYS A 47 14.66 -12.27 -1.17
C LYS A 47 13.65 -11.30 -0.53
N ILE A 48 12.77 -10.70 -1.34
CA ILE A 48 11.73 -9.73 -0.91
C ILE A 48 10.48 -10.44 -0.39
N LEU A 49 10.28 -11.72 -0.73
CA LEU A 49 9.09 -12.50 -0.32
C LEU A 49 8.72 -12.36 1.17
N PRO A 50 9.68 -12.39 2.14
CA PRO A 50 9.37 -12.26 3.55
C PRO A 50 8.66 -10.96 3.96
N CYS A 51 8.85 -9.87 3.20
CA CYS A 51 8.28 -8.57 3.51
C CYS A 51 7.13 -8.14 2.59
N TYR A 52 6.66 -9.03 1.71
CA TYR A 52 5.58 -8.75 0.76
C TYR A 52 4.30 -9.52 1.11
N TYR A 53 3.81 -9.32 2.34
CA TYR A 53 2.60 -9.95 2.84
C TYR A 53 1.36 -9.12 2.52
N TYR A 54 0.32 -9.76 1.96
CA TYR A 54 -0.93 -9.09 1.61
C TYR A 54 -1.71 -8.67 2.87
N ILE A 55 -1.83 -7.37 3.11
CA ILE A 55 -2.48 -6.86 4.32
C ILE A 55 -3.96 -7.24 4.36
N LEU A 56 -4.36 -7.79 5.50
CA LEU A 56 -5.72 -8.23 5.74
C LEU A 56 -6.67 -7.04 5.70
N MET A 57 -7.67 -7.12 4.83
CA MET A 57 -8.73 -6.13 4.74
C MET A 57 -10.01 -6.64 5.43
N GLY A 58 -10.99 -5.75 5.59
CA GLY A 58 -12.35 -6.10 5.94
C GLY A 58 -12.76 -5.92 7.40
N ALA A 59 -11.95 -5.23 8.20
CA ALA A 59 -12.39 -4.76 9.50
C ALA A 59 -13.52 -3.72 9.35
N ASN A 60 -14.49 -3.75 10.27
CA ASN A 60 -15.53 -2.72 10.36
C ASN A 60 -15.06 -1.62 11.31
N ILE A 61 -15.00 -0.39 10.83
CA ILE A 61 -14.64 0.81 11.58
C ILE A 61 -15.80 1.80 11.44
N LYS A 62 -16.46 2.10 12.56
CA LYS A 62 -17.63 3.01 12.60
C LYS A 62 -18.69 2.75 11.52
N GLY A 63 -19.01 1.48 11.26
CA GLY A 63 -20.05 1.10 10.30
C GLY A 63 -19.60 0.98 8.85
N LEU A 64 -18.32 1.27 8.53
CA LEU A 64 -17.75 1.10 7.20
C LEU A 64 -16.64 0.05 7.22
N LYS A 65 -16.54 -0.75 6.16
CA LYS A 65 -15.51 -1.77 6.00
C LYS A 65 -14.27 -1.12 5.40
N ILE A 66 -13.08 -1.31 5.98
CA ILE A 66 -11.83 -0.97 5.28
C ILE A 66 -11.52 -2.05 4.25
N ASP A 67 -11.35 -1.68 2.99
CA ASP A 67 -11.00 -2.60 1.92
C ASP A 67 -10.24 -1.87 0.79
N ARG A 68 -9.74 -2.61 -0.21
CA ARG A 68 -9.06 -2.06 -1.41
C ARG A 68 -7.68 -1.41 -1.17
N TYR A 69 -7.13 -1.53 0.04
CA TYR A 69 -5.78 -1.05 0.39
C TYR A 69 -4.78 -2.17 0.71
N GLY A 70 -5.16 -3.44 0.48
CA GLY A 70 -4.37 -4.62 0.82
C GLY A 70 -2.97 -4.56 0.22
N ASP A 71 -2.88 -4.56 -1.10
CA ASP A 71 -1.62 -4.46 -1.83
C ASP A 71 -0.92 -3.12 -1.65
N ILE A 72 -1.67 -2.01 -1.59
CA ILE A 72 -1.12 -0.68 -1.32
C ILE A 72 -0.29 -0.71 -0.04
N TRP A 73 -0.86 -1.11 1.09
CA TRP A 73 -0.15 -1.14 2.37
C TRP A 73 0.95 -2.19 2.40
N SER A 74 0.74 -3.35 1.76
CA SER A 74 1.80 -4.36 1.56
C SER A 74 3.02 -3.73 0.88
N GLY A 75 2.78 -2.95 -0.17
CA GLY A 75 3.79 -2.21 -0.90
C GLY A 75 4.49 -1.14 -0.06
N LEU A 76 3.75 -0.39 0.75
CA LEU A 76 4.31 0.64 1.63
C LEU A 76 5.26 0.02 2.67
N PHE A 77 4.85 -1.07 3.33
CA PHE A 77 5.71 -1.78 4.28
C PHE A 77 6.92 -2.40 3.60
N ALA A 78 6.73 -3.07 2.46
CA ALA A 78 7.81 -3.64 1.68
C ALA A 78 8.81 -2.56 1.21
N LYS A 79 8.33 -1.38 0.78
CA LYS A 79 9.18 -0.25 0.37
C LYS A 79 10.10 0.20 1.51
N LYS A 80 9.61 0.28 2.74
CA LYS A 80 10.44 0.63 3.91
C LYS A 80 11.59 -0.36 4.08
N VAL A 81 11.31 -1.65 3.99
CA VAL A 81 12.33 -2.70 4.11
C VAL A 81 13.29 -2.69 2.92
N ILE A 82 12.78 -2.55 1.69
CA ILE A 82 13.58 -2.49 0.47
C ILE A 82 14.59 -1.34 0.51
N ASP A 83 14.15 -0.16 0.95
CA ASP A 83 15.04 1.00 1.11
C ASP A 83 16.13 0.74 2.16
N LYS A 84 15.79 0.09 3.28
CA LYS A 84 16.76 -0.29 4.31
C LYS A 84 17.85 -1.24 3.79
N MET A 85 17.53 -2.11 2.83
CA MET A 85 18.49 -3.03 2.19
C MET A 85 19.28 -2.39 1.04
N ASP A 86 19.10 -1.08 0.81
CA ASP A 86 19.62 -0.35 -0.34
C ASP A 86 19.20 -0.91 -1.73
N ASP A 87 18.11 -1.68 -1.76
CA ASP A 87 17.47 -2.12 -2.99
C ASP A 87 16.47 -1.06 -3.49
N ARG A 88 15.93 -1.25 -4.70
CA ARG A 88 15.05 -0.25 -5.34
C ARG A 88 13.83 -0.88 -6.01
N ILE A 89 12.80 -0.05 -6.15
CA ILE A 89 11.58 -0.37 -6.89
C ILE A 89 11.57 0.44 -8.18
N THR A 90 11.28 -0.24 -9.29
CA THR A 90 11.17 0.36 -10.62
C THR A 90 9.79 0.12 -11.20
N ILE A 91 9.17 1.16 -11.73
CA ILE A 91 7.90 1.10 -12.46
C ILE A 91 8.23 1.17 -13.94
N GLY A 92 7.92 0.10 -14.68
CA GLY A 92 8.20 -0.02 -16.11
C GLY A 92 7.01 0.30 -17.00
N LYS A 93 7.20 0.02 -18.29
CA LYS A 93 6.12 0.06 -19.29
C LYS A 93 4.99 -0.91 -18.92
N PRO A 94 3.73 -0.61 -19.27
CA PRO A 94 2.61 -1.52 -19.05
C PRO A 94 2.84 -2.82 -19.84
N LEU A 95 2.93 -3.95 -19.13
CA LEU A 95 3.12 -5.28 -19.72
C LEU A 95 1.79 -6.02 -19.93
N THR A 96 0.74 -5.59 -19.23
CA THR A 96 -0.57 -6.25 -19.24
C THR A 96 -1.67 -5.24 -19.58
N ASN A 97 -2.73 -5.74 -20.21
CA ASN A 97 -3.94 -4.98 -20.42
C ASN A 97 -4.94 -5.32 -19.31
N HIS A 98 -5.12 -4.41 -18.34
CA HIS A 98 -6.06 -4.60 -17.26
C HIS A 98 -7.50 -4.36 -17.75
N LYS A 99 -8.24 -5.45 -17.95
CA LYS A 99 -9.69 -5.39 -18.20
C LYS A 99 -10.41 -5.24 -16.87
N ARG A 100 -11.01 -4.08 -16.63
CA ARG A 100 -11.70 -3.78 -15.36
C ARG A 100 -13.08 -4.42 -15.30
N ASN A 101 -13.48 -4.77 -14.09
CA ASN A 101 -14.84 -5.16 -13.78
C ASN A 101 -15.76 -3.92 -13.76
N THR A 102 -17.07 -4.13 -13.81
CA THR A 102 -18.02 -3.04 -13.59
C THR A 102 -17.96 -2.61 -12.12
N HIS A 103 -17.76 -1.32 -11.89
CA HIS A 103 -17.64 -0.73 -10.56
C HIS A 103 -18.89 0.06 -10.16
N ASP A 104 -19.24 -0.01 -8.88
CA ASP A 104 -20.14 0.94 -8.21
C ASP A 104 -19.26 1.85 -7.36
N TYR A 105 -18.97 3.04 -7.89
CA TYR A 105 -18.01 3.95 -7.26
C TYR A 105 -18.49 4.48 -5.90
N LEU A 106 -19.80 4.55 -5.63
CA LEU A 106 -20.30 4.94 -4.30
C LEU A 106 -20.06 3.83 -3.28
N LYS A 107 -20.19 2.56 -3.70
CA LYS A 107 -19.84 1.42 -2.87
C LYS A 107 -18.33 1.32 -2.64
N ASP A 108 -17.54 1.54 -3.69
CA ASP A 108 -16.07 1.53 -3.58
C ASP A 108 -15.58 2.64 -2.65
N LEU A 109 -16.13 3.85 -2.77
CA LEU A 109 -15.80 4.96 -1.86
C LEU A 109 -16.05 4.61 -0.38
N LYS A 110 -17.17 3.94 -0.07
CA LYS A 110 -17.47 3.47 1.30
C LYS A 110 -16.42 2.49 1.82
N HIS A 111 -15.84 1.68 0.95
CA HIS A 111 -14.80 0.72 1.29
C HIS A 111 -13.41 1.35 1.40
N GLU A 112 -13.16 2.38 0.60
CA GLU A 112 -11.87 3.07 0.52
C GLU A 112 -11.68 4.12 1.61
N LEU A 113 -12.76 4.71 2.14
CA LEU A 113 -12.70 5.89 3.02
C LEU A 113 -11.73 5.74 4.20
N TRP A 114 -11.78 4.61 4.91
CA TRP A 114 -10.86 4.39 6.04
C TRP A 114 -9.42 4.15 5.59
N GLY A 115 -9.23 3.51 4.44
CA GLY A 115 -7.91 3.38 3.83
C GLY A 115 -7.32 4.74 3.48
N MET A 116 -8.10 5.65 2.88
CA MET A 116 -7.68 7.03 2.59
C MET A 116 -7.23 7.74 3.87
N ILE A 117 -8.06 7.73 4.93
CA ILE A 117 -7.78 8.42 6.19
C ILE A 117 -6.55 7.85 6.90
N LEU A 118 -6.41 6.52 6.94
CA LEU A 118 -5.34 5.86 7.69
C LEU A 118 -4.01 5.86 6.93
N THR A 119 -4.02 5.87 5.59
CA THR A 119 -2.80 5.85 4.78
C THR A 119 -1.93 7.07 5.04
N GLU A 120 -2.52 8.27 5.14
CA GLU A 120 -1.76 9.50 5.44
C GLU A 120 -0.94 9.35 6.73
N LYS A 121 -1.61 8.94 7.83
CA LYS A 121 -0.96 8.71 9.12
C LYS A 121 0.06 7.56 9.09
N LEU A 122 -0.22 6.53 8.30
CA LEU A 122 0.66 5.37 8.16
C LEU A 122 1.95 5.73 7.44
N VAL A 123 1.88 6.51 6.36
CA VAL A 123 3.04 6.95 5.59
C VAL A 123 3.90 7.90 6.41
N GLU A 124 3.31 8.90 7.06
CA GLU A 124 4.04 9.81 7.97
C GLU A 124 4.80 9.04 9.05
N TRP A 125 4.18 8.02 9.64
CA TRP A 125 4.82 7.16 10.62
C TRP A 125 5.93 6.28 10.02
N LEU A 126 5.70 5.69 8.83
CA LEU A 126 6.70 4.87 8.15
C LEU A 126 7.94 5.67 7.77
N GLU A 127 7.80 6.92 7.35
CA GLU A 127 8.92 7.81 7.04
C GLU A 127 9.84 8.00 8.27
N GLN A 128 9.25 8.12 9.45
CA GLN A 128 9.97 8.33 10.71
C GLN A 128 10.55 7.04 11.32
N LEU A 129 9.93 5.89 11.06
CA LEU A 129 10.36 4.59 11.59
C LEU A 129 11.81 4.30 11.20
N GLN A 130 12.65 3.91 12.15
CA GLN A 130 14.01 3.43 11.87
C GLN A 130 14.05 1.92 12.02
N LEU A 131 14.70 1.24 11.06
CA LEU A 131 14.91 -0.20 11.07
C LEU A 131 16.38 -0.51 11.31
N GLU A 132 16.66 -1.47 12.18
CA GLU A 132 18.02 -1.85 12.57
C GLU A 132 18.50 -3.07 11.79
N SER A 133 17.60 -4.03 11.56
CA SER A 133 17.90 -5.29 10.86
C SER A 133 18.43 -5.13 9.45
N ASN A 134 19.35 -6.02 9.08
CA ASN A 134 20.02 -6.05 7.77
C ASN A 134 19.56 -7.22 6.87
N ASN A 135 18.40 -7.79 7.16
CA ASN A 135 17.74 -8.75 6.28
C ASN A 135 16.23 -8.50 6.21
N TYR A 136 15.61 -8.95 5.12
CA TYR A 136 14.20 -8.66 4.82
C TYR A 136 13.20 -9.16 5.85
N PHE A 137 13.44 -10.35 6.41
CA PHE A 137 12.49 -10.99 7.33
C PHE A 137 12.47 -10.24 8.66
N ASP A 138 13.63 -10.06 9.30
CA ASP A 138 13.71 -9.41 10.60
C ASP A 138 13.30 -7.92 10.52
N ALA A 139 13.67 -7.23 9.44
CA ALA A 139 13.26 -5.85 9.22
C ALA A 139 11.74 -5.70 9.04
N TYR A 140 11.07 -6.70 8.45
CA TYR A 140 9.61 -6.71 8.36
C TYR A 140 8.96 -7.02 9.72
N LEU A 141 9.56 -7.91 10.50
CA LEU A 141 9.13 -8.20 11.87
C LEU A 141 9.25 -6.96 12.78
N GLU A 142 10.29 -6.15 12.62
CA GLU A 142 10.43 -4.86 13.31
C GLU A 142 9.26 -3.92 12.99
N ILE A 143 8.82 -3.84 11.72
CA ILE A 143 7.63 -3.06 11.36
C ILE A 143 6.39 -3.60 12.08
N ALA A 144 6.19 -4.92 12.09
CA ALA A 144 5.07 -5.56 12.78
C ALA A 144 5.04 -5.23 14.28
N GLN A 145 6.21 -5.32 14.94
CA GLN A 145 6.35 -4.96 16.35
C GLN A 145 6.13 -3.46 16.59
N ALA A 146 6.62 -2.61 15.70
CA ALA A 146 6.43 -1.16 15.79
C ALA A 146 4.96 -0.76 15.56
N LEU A 147 4.21 -1.49 14.73
CA LEU A 147 2.77 -1.29 14.55
C LEU A 147 1.97 -1.48 15.85
N GLN A 148 2.44 -2.35 16.76
CA GLN A 148 1.82 -2.54 18.08
C GLN A 148 1.91 -1.28 18.95
N LYS A 149 2.89 -0.40 18.71
CA LYS A 149 2.97 0.92 19.35
C LYS A 149 2.21 1.97 18.56
N PHE A 150 2.31 1.93 17.23
CA PHE A 150 1.60 2.85 16.33
C PHE A 150 0.09 2.86 16.56
N LYS A 151 -0.51 1.69 16.86
CA LYS A 151 -1.95 1.58 17.14
C LYS A 151 -2.40 2.48 18.31
N GLU A 152 -1.53 2.74 19.28
CA GLU A 152 -1.87 3.56 20.46
C GLU A 152 -2.11 5.04 20.13
N ASN A 153 -1.71 5.49 18.93
CA ASN A 153 -2.00 6.84 18.43
C ASN A 153 -3.49 7.05 18.07
N PHE A 154 -4.32 6.00 18.10
CA PHE A 154 -5.72 6.06 17.69
C PHE A 154 -6.67 5.91 18.87
N GLN A 155 -7.56 6.88 19.04
CA GLN A 155 -8.61 6.82 20.06
C GLN A 155 -9.66 5.74 19.76
N GLU A 156 -9.98 5.53 18.47
CA GLU A 156 -10.99 4.58 18.04
C GLU A 156 -10.52 3.12 18.27
N THR A 157 -11.29 2.38 19.06
CA THR A 157 -10.98 0.99 19.42
C THR A 157 -10.98 0.06 18.21
N ALA A 158 -11.87 0.28 17.24
CA ALA A 158 -11.90 -0.53 16.02
C ALA A 158 -10.60 -0.41 15.21
N ILE A 159 -10.02 0.79 15.15
CA ILE A 159 -8.74 1.05 14.46
C ILE A 159 -7.59 0.36 15.21
N ARG A 160 -7.56 0.47 16.55
CA ARG A 160 -6.57 -0.22 17.38
C ARG A 160 -6.57 -1.73 17.18
N LYS A 161 -7.76 -2.34 17.25
CA LYS A 161 -7.94 -3.79 17.01
C LYS A 161 -7.53 -4.19 15.60
N TYR A 162 -7.78 -3.34 14.61
CA TYR A 162 -7.38 -3.60 13.25
C TYR A 162 -5.85 -3.60 13.09
N PHE A 163 -5.15 -2.58 13.60
CA PHE A 163 -3.68 -2.55 13.57
C PHE A 163 -3.05 -3.68 14.38
N GLU A 164 -3.64 -4.05 15.52
CA GLU A 164 -3.23 -5.22 16.30
C GLU A 164 -3.36 -6.52 15.49
N LYS A 165 -4.46 -6.69 14.74
CA LYS A 165 -4.67 -7.88 13.92
C LYS A 165 -3.64 -7.99 12.78
N ILE A 166 -3.33 -6.90 12.08
CA ILE A 166 -2.40 -6.96 10.94
C ILE A 166 -0.93 -7.02 11.35
N SER A 167 -0.63 -6.84 12.63
CA SER A 167 0.73 -6.94 13.20
C SER A 167 1.02 -8.27 13.88
N GLN A 168 0.07 -9.21 13.86
CA GLN A 168 0.30 -10.61 14.23
C GLN A 168 0.90 -11.33 13.01
N ILE A 169 2.23 -11.43 12.98
CA ILE A 169 3.01 -12.15 11.98
C ILE A 169 3.70 -13.34 12.65
#